data_AF-A0A7C3FFT0-F1
#
_entry.id   AF-A0A7C3FFT0-F1
#
_cell.length_a   1.000
_cell.length_b   1.000
_cell.length_c   1.000
_cell.angle_alpha   90.00
_cell.angle_beta   90.00
_cell.angle_gamma   90.00
#
_symmetry.space_group_name_H-M   'P 1'
#
loop_
_entity.id
_entity.type
_entity.pdbx_description
1 polymer ?
#
loop_
_entity_poly.entity_id
_entity_poly.type
_entity_poly.pdbx_seq_one_letter_code
_entity_poly.pdbx_strand_id
1 'polypeptide(L)'
;MDVSPEDGGEVEITTSEMDADIPCSYPAVITVDFGDNIIIEAIPSAGYHFTEWTGGGKTIDEHRNPIEMTFKDPLDVTANFAPDFIEFASENGMLSVSIPAETTALDGGDEPLTGIEFAVVSNPPPPYQGSVIEPAYDLEPSGATFEPPATLAWAYETTAIPEGVAE
;
A
#
# COMPACT_ATOMS: atom_id res chain seq x y z
N MET A 1 1.35 15.01 15.32
CA MET A 1 0.58 14.43 14.22
C MET A 1 1.51 13.85 13.19
N ASP A 2 1.11 12.75 12.60
CA ASP A 2 1.92 12.01 11.64
C ASP A 2 1.05 11.40 10.54
N VAL A 3 1.68 10.94 9.45
CA VAL A 3 1.04 10.19 8.37
C VAL A 3 1.85 8.94 8.06
N SER A 4 1.17 7.84 7.76
CA SER A 4 1.83 6.57 7.46
C SER A 4 1.13 5.85 6.31
N PRO A 5 1.84 5.55 5.19
CA PRO A 5 3.22 5.95 4.90
C PRO A 5 3.37 7.47 4.70
N GLU A 6 4.60 7.98 4.67
CA GLU A 6 4.91 9.42 4.58
C GLU A 6 4.32 10.09 3.31
N ASP A 7 4.12 9.32 2.24
CA ASP A 7 3.55 9.73 0.96
C ASP A 7 2.04 9.43 0.82
N GLY A 8 1.45 8.74 1.81
CA GLY A 8 0.08 8.23 1.74
C GLY A 8 -1.00 9.31 1.74
N GLY A 9 -0.70 10.50 2.26
CA GLY A 9 -1.64 11.62 2.27
C GLY A 9 -1.20 12.77 3.18
N GLU A 10 -2.14 13.69 3.38
CA GLU A 10 -2.02 14.84 4.26
C GLU A 10 -3.11 14.78 5.34
N VAL A 11 -2.96 15.62 6.36
CA VAL A 11 -3.91 15.81 7.47
C VAL A 11 -4.22 17.28 7.58
N GLU A 12 -5.48 17.63 7.42
CA GLU A 12 -6.03 18.97 7.59
C GLU A 12 -6.67 19.09 8.97
N ILE A 13 -6.40 20.19 9.68
CA ILE A 13 -7.03 20.49 10.97
C ILE A 13 -7.83 21.77 10.88
N THR A 14 -9.10 21.70 11.25
CA THR A 14 -9.95 22.88 11.44
C THR A 14 -10.28 23.03 12.92
N THR A 15 -10.20 24.26 13.44
CA THR A 15 -10.63 24.59 14.81
C THR A 15 -11.79 25.58 14.78
N SER A 16 -12.45 25.81 15.91
CA SER A 16 -13.49 26.85 15.99
C SER A 16 -12.97 28.27 15.75
N GLU A 17 -11.67 28.51 15.92
CA GLU A 17 -11.06 29.84 15.88
C GLU A 17 -10.13 30.07 14.67
N MET A 18 -9.79 29.01 13.93
CA MET A 18 -8.93 29.07 12.74
C MET A 18 -9.49 28.22 11.60
N ASP A 19 -9.30 28.72 10.37
CA ASP A 19 -9.49 27.95 9.15
C ASP A 19 -8.58 26.71 9.12
N ALA A 20 -8.89 25.80 8.21
CA ALA A 20 -8.11 24.62 7.90
C ALA A 20 -6.61 24.93 7.74
N ASP A 21 -5.77 24.27 8.53
CA ASP A 21 -4.31 24.29 8.40
C ASP A 21 -3.80 22.90 7.98
N ILE A 22 -2.96 22.88 6.93
CA ILE A 22 -2.32 21.68 6.40
C ILE A 22 -0.81 21.79 6.66
N PRO A 23 -0.23 20.89 7.48
CA PRO A 23 1.20 20.88 7.74
C PRO A 23 2.02 20.67 6.48
N CYS A 24 3.11 21.44 6.32
CA CYS A 24 4.00 21.29 5.17
C CYS A 24 4.93 20.06 5.23
N SER A 25 4.97 19.35 6.36
CA SER A 25 5.77 18.14 6.57
C SER A 25 5.31 17.36 7.81
N TYR A 26 5.52 16.05 7.81
CA TYR A 26 5.29 15.17 8.96
C TYR A 26 6.61 14.64 9.54
N PRO A 27 6.68 14.36 10.86
CA PRO A 27 5.64 14.63 11.85
C PRO A 27 5.49 16.13 12.14
N ALA A 28 4.25 16.56 12.40
CA ALA A 28 3.88 17.93 12.69
C ALA A 28 3.46 18.12 14.16
N VAL A 29 3.76 19.28 14.75
CA VAL A 29 3.31 19.68 16.09
C VAL A 29 2.40 20.89 15.96
N ILE A 30 1.17 20.77 16.45
CA ILE A 30 0.14 21.82 16.34
C ILE A 30 -0.33 22.14 17.76
N THR A 31 -0.50 23.42 18.04
CA THR A 31 -0.93 23.92 19.35
C THR A 31 -2.38 24.35 19.26
N VAL A 32 -3.21 23.79 20.14
CA VAL A 32 -4.65 24.06 20.23
C VAL A 32 -4.97 24.40 21.68
N ASP A 33 -5.90 25.32 21.91
CA ASP A 33 -6.28 25.71 23.26
C ASP A 33 -7.11 24.62 23.96
N PHE A 34 -6.96 24.53 25.27
CA PHE A 34 -7.69 23.55 26.07
C PHE A 34 -9.20 23.81 26.01
N GLY A 35 -9.96 22.78 25.64
CA GLY A 35 -11.42 22.83 25.55
C GLY A 35 -11.94 23.14 24.15
N ASP A 36 -11.08 23.44 23.19
CA ASP A 36 -11.49 23.69 21.81
C ASP A 36 -12.00 22.43 21.13
N ASN A 37 -12.93 22.62 20.19
CA ASN A 37 -13.36 21.57 19.29
C ASN A 37 -12.49 21.59 18.04
N ILE A 38 -11.84 20.45 17.76
CA ILE A 38 -11.03 20.26 16.56
C ILE A 38 -11.69 19.24 15.65
N ILE A 39 -11.59 19.49 14.35
CA ILE A 39 -11.92 18.56 13.28
C ILE A 39 -10.59 18.18 12.63
N ILE A 40 -10.33 16.89 12.54
CA ILE A 40 -9.12 16.34 11.92
C ILE A 40 -9.59 15.51 10.73
N GLU A 41 -9.11 15.88 9.55
CA GLU A 41 -9.42 15.21 8.29
C GLU A 41 -8.14 14.65 7.67
N ALA A 42 -8.16 13.39 7.29
CA ALA A 42 -7.11 12.78 6.49
C ALA A 42 -7.47 12.93 5.01
N ILE A 43 -6.56 13.47 4.22
CA ILE A 43 -6.71 13.69 2.79
C ILE A 43 -5.75 12.71 2.09
N PRO A 44 -6.24 11.59 1.54
CA PRO A 44 -5.36 10.64 0.86
C PRO A 44 -4.70 11.27 -0.37
N SER A 45 -3.42 10.95 -0.57
CA SER A 45 -2.73 11.20 -1.84
C SER A 45 -3.37 10.38 -2.96
N ALA A 46 -3.10 10.75 -4.22
CA ALA A 46 -3.53 9.96 -5.36
C ALA A 46 -2.99 8.51 -5.25
N GLY A 47 -3.87 7.55 -5.50
CA GLY A 47 -3.56 6.11 -5.37
C GLY A 47 -3.48 5.57 -3.96
N TYR A 48 -3.97 6.30 -2.96
CA TYR A 48 -4.10 5.86 -1.59
C TYR A 48 -5.54 6.04 -1.08
N HIS A 49 -5.92 5.26 -0.08
CA HIS A 49 -7.11 5.49 0.72
C HIS A 49 -6.77 5.54 2.21
N PHE A 50 -7.54 6.33 2.96
CA PHE A 50 -7.47 6.35 4.42
C PHE A 50 -7.94 5.02 5.00
N THR A 51 -7.18 4.46 5.93
CA THR A 51 -7.51 3.21 6.63
C THR A 51 -8.01 3.50 8.04
N GLU A 52 -7.18 4.06 8.91
CA GLU A 52 -7.53 4.29 10.31
C GLU A 52 -6.74 5.43 10.96
N TRP A 53 -7.28 5.98 12.05
CA TRP A 53 -6.57 6.89 12.96
C TRP A 53 -5.96 6.09 14.11
N THR A 54 -4.66 6.28 14.37
CA THR A 54 -3.98 5.68 15.52
C THR A 54 -3.28 6.72 16.39
N GLY A 55 -3.00 6.38 17.64
CA GLY A 55 -2.32 7.25 18.59
C GLY A 55 -1.84 6.49 19.82
N GLY A 56 -0.62 6.78 20.28
CA GLY A 56 -0.03 6.09 21.44
C GLY A 56 0.00 4.56 21.30
N GLY A 57 0.13 4.05 20.06
CA GLY A 57 0.14 2.61 19.75
C GLY A 57 -1.23 1.93 19.81
N LYS A 58 -2.34 2.70 19.76
CA LYS A 58 -3.71 2.18 19.75
C LYS A 58 -4.52 2.83 18.64
N THR A 59 -5.54 2.13 18.15
CA THR A 59 -6.55 2.72 17.27
C THR A 59 -7.38 3.75 18.04
N ILE A 60 -7.49 4.95 17.46
CA ILE A 60 -8.38 6.03 17.92
C ILE A 60 -9.75 5.84 17.26
N ASP A 61 -9.77 5.65 15.95
CA ASP A 61 -10.97 5.38 15.16
C ASP A 61 -10.60 4.57 13.92
N GLU A 62 -11.35 3.51 13.65
CA GLU A 62 -11.02 2.54 12.60
C GLU A 62 -11.43 3.01 11.20
N HIS A 63 -12.37 3.94 11.03
CA HIS A 63 -12.89 4.26 9.69
C HIS A 63 -13.49 5.67 9.53
N ARG A 64 -13.73 6.40 10.63
CA ARG A 64 -14.31 7.74 10.52
C ARG A 64 -13.26 8.72 10.05
N ASN A 65 -13.57 9.42 8.98
CA ASN A 65 -12.79 10.52 8.46
C ASN A 65 -13.75 11.51 7.80
N PRO A 66 -13.86 12.76 8.27
CA PRO A 66 -13.12 13.36 9.38
C PRO A 66 -13.54 12.85 10.78
N ILE A 67 -12.69 13.07 11.78
CA ILE A 67 -13.02 12.92 13.20
C ILE A 67 -13.15 14.28 13.88
N GLU A 68 -14.08 14.37 14.84
CA GLU A 68 -14.27 15.56 15.66
C GLU A 68 -14.04 15.23 17.14
N MET A 69 -13.30 16.08 17.85
CA MET A 69 -13.06 15.88 19.28
C MET A 69 -12.79 17.19 20.03
N THR A 70 -13.02 17.17 21.34
CA THR A 70 -12.61 18.26 22.23
C THR A 70 -11.19 18.04 22.72
N PHE A 71 -10.30 18.99 22.47
CA PHE A 71 -8.91 18.92 22.91
C PHE A 71 -8.82 19.12 24.42
N LYS A 72 -8.30 18.13 25.15
CA LYS A 72 -8.22 18.15 26.63
C LYS A 72 -6.83 17.80 27.15
N ASP A 73 -6.09 16.99 26.40
CA ASP A 73 -4.77 16.51 26.76
C ASP A 73 -3.93 16.38 25.47
N PRO A 74 -2.58 16.44 25.58
CA PRO A 74 -1.70 16.16 24.44
C PRO A 74 -2.03 14.81 23.81
N LEU A 75 -2.09 14.79 22.47
CA LEU A 75 -2.48 13.61 21.71
C LEU A 75 -1.51 13.39 20.55
N ASP A 76 -0.98 12.18 20.47
CA ASP A 76 -0.31 11.68 19.27
C ASP A 76 -1.39 11.10 18.35
N VAL A 77 -1.51 11.64 17.13
CA VAL A 77 -2.44 11.16 16.11
C VAL A 77 -1.65 10.86 14.84
N THR A 78 -1.90 9.70 14.25
CA THR A 78 -1.36 9.27 12.97
C THR A 78 -2.52 8.91 12.05
N ALA A 79 -2.59 9.52 10.87
CA ALA A 79 -3.44 9.06 9.79
C ALA A 79 -2.74 7.90 9.09
N ASN A 80 -3.38 6.73 9.04
CA ASN A 80 -2.87 5.61 8.27
C ASN A 80 -3.58 5.56 6.92
N PHE A 81 -2.80 5.27 5.89
CA PHE A 81 -3.25 5.09 4.53
C PHE A 81 -2.75 3.75 4.00
N ALA A 82 -3.46 3.19 3.04
CA ALA A 82 -3.00 2.04 2.27
C ALA A 82 -3.03 2.38 0.77
N PRO A 83 -2.05 1.90 0.00
CA PRO A 83 -2.04 2.10 -1.44
C PRO A 83 -3.21 1.34 -2.07
N ASP A 84 -3.84 1.96 -3.05
CA ASP A 84 -4.77 1.31 -3.95
C ASP A 84 -3.98 0.54 -5.02
N PHE A 85 -4.40 -0.68 -5.32
CA PHE A 85 -3.79 -1.49 -6.36
C PHE A 85 -4.80 -2.43 -7.00
N ILE A 86 -4.47 -2.86 -8.21
CA ILE A 86 -5.10 -4.01 -8.86
C ILE A 86 -4.18 -5.21 -8.67
N GLU A 87 -4.76 -6.33 -8.24
CA GLU A 87 -4.02 -7.59 -8.09
C GLU A 87 -4.45 -8.59 -9.15
N PHE A 88 -3.46 -9.22 -9.79
CA PHE A 88 -3.62 -10.39 -10.64
C PHE A 88 -2.90 -11.56 -9.97
N ALA A 89 -3.50 -12.73 -9.93
CA ALA A 89 -2.89 -13.92 -9.32
C ALA A 89 -3.01 -15.14 -10.24
N SER A 90 -2.01 -16.02 -10.17
CA SER A 90 -2.07 -17.33 -10.81
C SER A 90 -3.20 -18.18 -10.19
N GLU A 91 -3.71 -19.16 -10.94
CA GLU A 91 -4.85 -20.00 -10.48
C GLU A 91 -4.57 -20.71 -9.15
N ASN A 92 -3.31 -21.08 -8.91
CA ASN A 92 -2.87 -21.72 -7.66
C ASN A 92 -2.46 -20.72 -6.56
N GLY A 93 -2.59 -19.41 -6.78
CA GLY A 93 -2.28 -18.35 -5.80
C GLY A 93 -0.80 -18.23 -5.44
N MET A 94 0.09 -18.82 -6.23
CA MET A 94 1.51 -18.90 -5.90
C MET A 94 2.32 -17.73 -6.43
N LEU A 95 1.87 -17.11 -7.51
CA LEU A 95 2.42 -15.88 -8.06
C LEU A 95 1.31 -14.83 -8.12
N SER A 96 1.55 -13.65 -7.56
CA SER A 96 0.70 -12.48 -7.78
C SER A 96 1.50 -11.29 -8.30
N VAL A 97 0.81 -10.44 -9.07
CA VAL A 97 1.26 -9.15 -9.55
C VAL A 97 0.35 -8.08 -8.96
N SER A 98 0.92 -7.15 -8.21
CA SER A 98 0.20 -5.99 -7.67
C SER A 98 0.62 -4.74 -8.43
N ILE A 99 -0.34 -4.09 -9.09
CA ILE A 99 -0.14 -2.86 -9.86
C ILE A 99 -0.75 -1.70 -9.06
N PRO A 100 0.07 -0.79 -8.49
CA PRO A 100 -0.42 0.40 -7.81
C PRO A 100 -1.31 1.25 -8.72
N ALA A 101 -2.35 1.89 -8.19
CA ALA A 101 -3.34 2.64 -8.98
C ALA A 101 -2.73 3.80 -9.79
N GLU A 102 -1.63 4.39 -9.33
CA GLU A 102 -0.88 5.45 -10.04
C GLU A 102 -0.01 4.91 -11.18
N THR A 103 0.08 3.58 -11.34
CA THR A 103 0.91 2.94 -12.36
C THR A 103 0.28 3.04 -13.73
N THR A 104 1.00 3.63 -14.67
CA THR A 104 0.71 3.47 -16.09
C THR A 104 1.23 2.09 -16.52
N ALA A 105 0.30 1.15 -16.71
CA ALA A 105 0.59 -0.18 -17.23
C ALA A 105 0.24 -0.25 -18.72
N LEU A 106 1.23 -0.55 -19.56
CA LEU A 106 1.07 -0.72 -21.00
C LEU A 106 1.51 -2.13 -21.42
N ASP A 107 0.93 -2.68 -22.48
CA ASP A 107 1.41 -3.89 -23.14
C ASP A 107 2.60 -3.61 -24.07
N GLY A 108 3.16 -4.65 -24.70
CA GLY A 108 4.28 -4.50 -25.64
C GLY A 108 3.98 -3.70 -26.91
N GLY A 109 2.71 -3.31 -27.13
CA GLY A 109 2.25 -2.44 -28.21
C GLY A 109 1.99 -0.99 -27.77
N ASP A 110 2.35 -0.60 -26.54
CA ASP A 110 2.05 0.69 -25.91
C ASP A 110 0.54 0.95 -25.69
N GLU A 111 -0.30 -0.09 -25.70
CA GLU A 111 -1.72 0.01 -25.37
C GLU A 111 -1.97 -0.23 -23.87
N PRO A 112 -3.02 0.35 -23.25
CA PRO A 112 -3.32 0.11 -21.85
C PRO A 112 -3.46 -1.38 -21.53
N LEU A 113 -2.70 -1.85 -20.54
CA LEU A 113 -2.74 -3.24 -20.12
C LEU A 113 -4.12 -3.58 -19.56
N THR A 114 -4.76 -4.63 -20.10
CA THR A 114 -6.13 -5.01 -19.69
C THR A 114 -6.18 -6.25 -18.79
N GLY A 115 -5.08 -6.99 -18.69
CA GLY A 115 -4.97 -8.17 -17.84
C GLY A 115 -3.58 -8.78 -17.89
N ILE A 116 -3.32 -9.70 -16.97
CA ILE A 116 -2.11 -10.51 -16.91
C ILE A 116 -2.53 -11.98 -16.92
N GLU A 117 -1.97 -12.75 -17.86
CA GLU A 117 -2.12 -14.20 -17.89
C GLU A 117 -0.86 -14.88 -17.35
N PHE A 118 -1.07 -15.95 -16.56
CA PHE A 118 0.00 -16.72 -15.92
C PHE A 118 0.11 -18.09 -16.59
N ALA A 119 0.93 -18.20 -17.64
CA ALA A 119 1.13 -19.45 -18.36
C ALA A 119 2.19 -20.33 -17.68
N VAL A 120 1.81 -21.54 -17.25
CA VAL A 120 2.76 -22.48 -16.64
C VAL A 120 3.72 -23.04 -17.70
N VAL A 121 5.01 -22.87 -17.46
CA VAL A 121 6.08 -23.43 -18.29
C VAL A 121 6.31 -24.88 -17.89
N SER A 122 5.87 -25.81 -18.75
CA SER A 122 5.89 -27.26 -18.47
C SER A 122 7.27 -27.91 -18.46
N ASN A 123 8.27 -27.29 -19.10
CA ASN A 123 9.64 -27.79 -19.14
C ASN A 123 10.63 -26.61 -19.07
N PRO A 124 10.76 -25.98 -17.89
CA PRO A 124 11.67 -24.86 -17.74
C PRO A 124 13.12 -25.31 -17.94
N PRO A 125 14.00 -24.43 -18.42
CA PRO A 125 15.42 -24.75 -18.53
C PRO A 125 15.97 -25.18 -17.17
N PRO A 126 16.82 -26.21 -17.11
CA PRO A 126 17.33 -26.72 -15.85
C PRO A 126 18.12 -25.61 -15.13
N PRO A 127 17.93 -25.45 -13.81
CA PRO A 127 18.65 -24.43 -13.05
C PRO A 127 20.15 -24.75 -13.05
N TYR A 128 20.97 -23.69 -13.01
CA TYR A 128 22.43 -23.83 -13.00
C TYR A 128 22.95 -24.56 -11.74
N GLN A 129 22.23 -24.42 -10.61
CA GLN A 129 22.35 -25.20 -9.37
C GLN A 129 20.99 -25.26 -8.66
N GLY A 130 20.69 -26.38 -7.99
CA GLY A 130 19.46 -26.55 -7.20
C GLY A 130 18.37 -27.35 -7.91
N SER A 131 17.25 -27.55 -7.21
CA SER A 131 16.03 -28.15 -7.75
C SER A 131 14.98 -27.06 -7.87
N VAL A 132 14.24 -27.08 -8.96
CA VAL A 132 13.05 -26.25 -9.13
C VAL A 132 11.98 -26.79 -8.18
N ILE A 133 11.62 -26.01 -7.16
CA ILE A 133 10.58 -26.37 -6.19
C ILE A 133 9.18 -25.93 -6.65
N GLU A 134 9.10 -25.12 -7.72
CA GLU A 134 7.87 -24.45 -8.17
C GLU A 134 7.75 -24.37 -9.71
N PRO A 135 6.53 -24.33 -10.29
CA PRO A 135 6.32 -24.01 -11.70
C PRO A 135 6.96 -22.67 -12.07
N ALA A 136 7.68 -22.65 -13.18
CA ALA A 136 8.03 -21.40 -13.83
C ALA A 136 6.79 -20.86 -14.56
N TYR A 137 6.60 -19.55 -14.54
CA TYR A 137 5.52 -18.86 -15.22
C TYR A 137 6.07 -18.00 -16.34
N ASP A 138 5.34 -17.97 -17.45
CA ASP A 138 5.45 -16.98 -18.50
C ASP A 138 4.29 -16.00 -18.33
N LEU A 139 4.59 -14.70 -18.24
CA LEU A 139 3.60 -13.66 -17.99
C LEU A 139 3.25 -12.98 -19.31
N GLU A 140 1.98 -13.07 -19.69
CA GLU A 140 1.47 -12.44 -20.92
C GLU A 140 0.53 -11.26 -20.60
N PRO A 141 0.46 -10.22 -21.45
CA PRO A 141 1.23 -10.06 -22.69
C PRO A 141 2.71 -9.76 -22.45
N SER A 142 3.57 -10.40 -23.24
CA SER A 142 5.01 -10.12 -23.22
C SER A 142 5.31 -8.67 -23.62
N GLY A 143 6.35 -8.10 -23.01
CA GLY A 143 6.78 -6.72 -23.28
C GLY A 143 6.02 -5.64 -22.52
N ALA A 144 5.13 -6.01 -21.59
CA ALA A 144 4.44 -5.04 -20.74
C ALA A 144 5.41 -4.17 -19.92
N THR A 145 5.04 -2.90 -19.75
CA THR A 145 5.80 -1.90 -18.99
C THR A 145 4.94 -1.28 -17.89
N PHE A 146 5.57 -0.92 -16.77
CA PHE A 146 4.91 -0.37 -15.59
C PHE A 146 5.69 0.83 -15.08
N GLU A 147 5.07 2.01 -15.08
CA GLU A 147 5.66 3.22 -14.52
C GLU A 147 4.65 4.00 -13.66
N PRO A 148 4.88 4.12 -12.33
CA PRO A 148 5.91 3.46 -11.51
C PRO A 148 5.87 1.90 -11.53
N PRO A 149 6.88 1.19 -11.00
CA PRO A 149 6.95 -0.27 -11.09
C PRO A 149 5.81 -0.99 -10.34
N ALA A 150 5.36 -2.12 -10.92
CA ALA A 150 4.51 -3.10 -10.24
C ALA A 150 5.35 -4.04 -9.34
N THR A 151 4.70 -4.68 -8.37
CA THR A 151 5.33 -5.66 -7.47
C THR A 151 4.95 -7.08 -7.85
N LEU A 152 5.92 -8.00 -7.77
CA LEU A 152 5.71 -9.44 -7.91
C LEU A 152 5.92 -10.13 -6.56
N ALA A 153 5.01 -11.02 -6.18
CA ALA A 153 5.10 -11.81 -4.96
C ALA A 153 5.01 -13.31 -5.28
N TRP A 154 5.95 -14.08 -4.74
CA TRP A 154 5.95 -15.55 -4.80
C TRP A 154 5.65 -16.11 -3.41
N ALA A 155 4.62 -16.94 -3.32
CA ALA A 155 4.41 -17.81 -2.18
C ALA A 155 5.11 -19.14 -2.43
N TYR A 156 5.71 -19.73 -1.41
CA TYR A 156 6.28 -21.07 -1.48
C TYR A 156 5.88 -21.89 -0.27
N GLU A 157 5.66 -23.19 -0.46
CA GLU A 157 5.48 -24.11 0.66
C GLU A 157 6.86 -24.48 1.22
N THR A 158 7.15 -24.06 2.45
CA THR A 158 8.41 -24.41 3.13
C THR A 158 8.60 -25.92 3.28
N THR A 159 7.52 -26.71 3.24
CA THR A 159 7.56 -28.19 3.24
C THR A 159 8.04 -28.80 1.93
N ALA A 160 8.08 -28.04 0.84
CA ALA A 160 8.64 -28.46 -0.45
C ALA A 160 10.16 -28.28 -0.53
N ILE A 161 10.77 -27.64 0.47
CA ILE A 161 12.23 -27.49 0.58
C ILE A 161 12.85 -28.87 0.93
N PRO A 162 13.79 -29.39 0.13
CA PRO A 162 14.48 -30.65 0.43
C PRO A 162 15.20 -30.59 1.78
N GLU A 163 15.19 -31.70 2.54
CA GLU A 163 15.94 -31.80 3.80
C GLU A 163 17.43 -31.44 3.57
N GLY A 164 17.92 -30.44 4.32
CA GLY A 164 19.33 -30.02 4.31
C GLY A 164 19.63 -28.74 3.53
N VAL A 165 18.64 -28.06 2.96
CA VAL A 165 18.78 -26.71 2.40
C VAL A 165 18.45 -25.67 3.48
N ALA A 166 19.36 -24.73 3.73
CA ALA A 166 19.11 -23.59 4.62
C ALA A 166 18.45 -22.45 3.83
N GLU A 167 17.49 -21.74 4.46
CA GLU A 167 16.90 -20.49 3.95
C GLU A 167 17.91 -19.33 3.92
#